data_AF-A0A3A3YV69-F1
#
_entry.id   AF-A0A3A3YV69-F1
#
_cell.length_a   1.000
_cell.length_b   1.000
_cell.length_c   1.000
_cell.angle_alpha   90.00
_cell.angle_beta   90.00
_cell.angle_gamma   90.00
#
_symmetry.space_group_name_H-M   'P 1'
#
loop_
_entity.id
_entity.type
_entity.pdbx_description
1 polymer ?
#
loop_
_entity_poly.entity_id
_entity_poly.type
_entity_poly.pdbx_seq_one_letter_code
_entity_poly.pdbx_strand_id
1 'polypeptide(L)'
;MAHVRLLGAVLAAAALAGCSQAEDALGGARDGAEGAVREQAQRLSDRLADEAGAAVRDRVGAELERAGVRLDGPPVCDPSVDLSALDAAAQGRVDCTARTTDGQDVRAVFRGRFSTSGCDGELVVTVAGRERVRTPDLQVCG
;
A
#
# COMPACT_ATOMS: atom_id res chain seq x y z
N MET A 1 26.90 -12.99 17.89
CA MET A 1 26.98 -13.10 19.37
C MET A 1 27.33 -11.76 20.03
N ALA A 2 26.70 -10.65 19.61
CA ALA A 2 26.96 -9.31 20.16
C ALA A 2 25.77 -8.76 21.00
N HIS A 3 24.56 -9.29 20.81
CA HIS A 3 23.35 -8.83 21.50
C HIS A 3 23.24 -9.27 22.97
N VAL A 4 23.94 -10.34 23.37
CA VAL A 4 23.87 -10.87 24.76
C VAL A 4 24.65 -9.98 25.75
N ARG A 5 25.69 -9.27 25.28
CA ARG A 5 26.52 -8.42 26.15
C ARG A 5 25.91 -7.06 26.48
N LEU A 6 24.99 -6.56 25.65
CA LEU A 6 24.27 -5.31 25.90
C LEU A 6 23.19 -5.47 26.98
N LEU A 7 22.48 -6.60 27.01
CA LEU A 7 21.48 -6.86 28.06
C LEU A 7 22.11 -6.91 29.47
N GLY A 8 23.29 -7.51 29.62
CA GLY A 8 23.97 -7.64 30.91
C GLY A 8 24.38 -6.29 31.52
N ALA A 9 24.77 -5.31 30.70
CA ALA A 9 25.16 -3.98 31.17
C ALA A 9 23.96 -3.11 31.57
N VAL A 10 22.83 -3.24 30.87
CA VAL A 10 21.59 -2.51 31.19
C VAL A 10 20.97 -3.04 32.48
N LEU A 11 20.97 -4.36 32.69
CA LEU A 11 20.50 -4.97 33.94
C LEU A 11 21.36 -4.60 35.16
N ALA A 12 22.67 -4.41 34.99
CA ALA A 12 23.55 -3.98 36.08
C ALA A 12 23.41 -2.49 36.43
N ALA A 13 23.09 -1.63 35.45
CA ALA A 13 22.85 -0.20 35.68
C ALA A 13 21.47 0.08 36.32
N ALA A 14 20.45 -0.72 35.99
CA ALA A 14 19.10 -0.60 36.56
C ALA A 14 19.01 -0.96 38.05
N ALA A 15 20.01 -1.66 38.60
CA ALA A 15 20.05 -1.98 40.03
C ALA A 15 20.54 -0.80 40.91
N LEU A 16 21.13 0.25 40.32
CA LEU A 16 21.71 1.39 41.04
C LEU A 16 20.97 2.71 40.79
N ALA A 17 20.23 2.83 39.68
CA ALA A 17 19.33 3.93 39.41
C ALA A 17 17.91 3.50 39.78
N GLY A 18 17.28 4.16 40.77
CA GLY A 18 15.94 3.81 41.25
C GLY A 18 14.93 3.58 40.13
N CYS A 19 13.97 2.69 40.38
CA CYS A 19 13.06 2.08 39.40
C CYS A 19 12.46 3.05 38.36
N SER A 20 12.23 4.32 38.69
CA SER A 20 11.70 5.33 37.78
C SER A 20 12.58 5.58 36.54
N GLN A 21 13.91 5.60 36.68
CA GLN A 21 14.82 5.86 35.56
C GLN A 21 14.92 4.67 34.59
N ALA A 22 14.72 3.45 35.09
CA ALA A 22 14.65 2.26 34.25
C ALA A 22 13.33 2.20 33.47
N GLU A 23 12.22 2.60 34.08
CA GLU A 23 10.90 2.68 33.43
C GLU A 23 10.87 3.75 32.33
N ASP A 24 11.46 4.93 32.56
CA ASP A 24 11.57 5.99 31.55
C ASP A 24 12.45 5.57 30.35
N ALA A 25 13.57 4.89 30.60
CA ALA A 25 14.46 4.39 29.55
C ALA A 25 13.82 3.25 28.73
N LEU A 26 13.04 2.39 29.38
CA LEU A 26 12.25 1.34 28.72
C LEU A 26 11.07 1.92 27.92
N GLY A 27 10.43 2.99 28.42
CA GLY A 27 9.38 3.73 27.72
C GLY A 27 9.92 4.35 26.43
N GLY A 28 10.99 5.15 26.52
CA GLY A 28 11.60 5.78 25.34
C GLY A 28 12.12 4.78 24.28
N ALA A 29 12.61 3.61 24.71
CA ALA A 29 13.00 2.54 23.79
C ALA A 29 11.80 1.89 23.07
N ARG A 30 10.65 1.76 23.75
CA ARG A 30 9.39 1.28 23.14
C ARG A 30 8.83 2.30 22.16
N ASP A 31 8.73 3.56 22.56
CA ASP A 31 8.25 4.65 21.71
C ASP A 31 9.12 4.81 20.44
N GLY A 32 10.45 4.71 20.59
CA GLY A 32 11.39 4.73 19.47
C GLY A 32 11.26 3.51 18.55
N ALA A 33 11.05 2.32 19.10
CA ALA A 33 10.81 1.11 18.32
C ALA A 33 9.48 1.17 17.56
N GLU A 34 8.42 1.67 18.20
CA GLU A 34 7.12 1.86 17.55
C GLU A 34 7.18 2.93 16.45
N GLY A 35 7.94 4.01 16.65
CA GLY A 35 8.18 5.02 15.62
C GLY A 35 8.89 4.44 14.38
N ALA A 36 9.95 3.66 14.59
CA ALA A 36 10.68 3.02 13.50
C ALA A 36 9.84 1.99 12.72
N VAL A 37 9.00 1.22 13.43
CA VAL A 37 8.09 0.26 12.80
C VAL A 37 7.01 0.98 11.98
N ARG A 38 6.45 2.11 12.48
CA ARG A 38 5.49 2.91 11.72
C ARG A 38 6.11 3.49 10.44
N GLU A 39 7.33 4.01 10.52
CA GLU A 39 8.02 4.57 9.35
C GLU A 39 8.35 3.48 8.30
N GLN A 40 8.78 2.29 8.74
CA GLN A 40 9.01 1.16 7.83
C GLN A 40 7.71 0.66 7.20
N ALA A 41 6.62 0.57 7.97
CA ALA A 41 5.31 0.21 7.45
C ALA A 41 4.85 1.21 6.38
N GLN A 42 4.97 2.51 6.63
CA GLN A 42 4.64 3.54 5.64
C GLN A 42 5.41 3.38 4.34
N ARG A 43 6.75 3.21 4.41
CA ARG A 43 7.57 3.02 3.21
C ARG A 43 7.22 1.76 2.41
N LEU A 44 6.83 0.68 3.10
CA LEU A 44 6.34 -0.54 2.45
C LEU A 44 4.98 -0.32 1.79
N SER A 45 4.10 0.42 2.47
CA SER A 45 2.79 0.81 1.94
C SER A 45 2.93 1.60 0.65
N ASP A 46 3.79 2.63 0.66
CA ASP A 46 4.00 3.51 -0.48
C ASP A 46 4.55 2.73 -1.69
N ARG A 47 5.49 1.82 -1.47
CA ARG A 47 6.03 0.97 -2.55
C ARG A 47 4.99 0.03 -3.14
N LEU A 48 4.23 -0.66 -2.28
CA LEU A 48 3.15 -1.54 -2.73
C LEU A 48 2.09 -0.74 -3.49
N ALA A 49 1.78 0.48 -3.02
CA ALA A 49 0.84 1.39 -3.66
C ALA A 49 1.35 1.84 -5.03
N ASP A 50 2.60 2.22 -5.17
CA ASP A 50 3.20 2.66 -6.44
C ASP A 50 3.23 1.53 -7.49
N GLU A 51 3.71 0.33 -7.10
CA GLU A 51 3.76 -0.85 -7.97
C GLU A 51 2.36 -1.27 -8.42
N ALA A 52 1.42 -1.32 -7.48
CA ALA A 52 0.01 -1.54 -7.75
C ALA A 52 -0.58 -0.50 -8.70
N GLY A 53 -0.32 0.77 -8.44
CA GLY A 53 -0.81 1.88 -9.25
C GLY A 53 -0.33 1.77 -10.69
N ALA A 54 0.94 1.41 -10.89
CA ALA A 54 1.51 1.19 -12.22
C ALA A 54 0.87 -0.01 -12.94
N ALA A 55 0.80 -1.16 -12.29
CA ALA A 55 0.22 -2.37 -12.88
C ALA A 55 -1.28 -2.19 -13.22
N VAL A 56 -2.04 -1.56 -12.32
CA VAL A 56 -3.46 -1.23 -12.55
C VAL A 56 -3.62 -0.24 -13.69
N ARG A 57 -2.78 0.80 -13.77
CA ARG A 57 -2.82 1.79 -14.87
C ARG A 57 -2.67 1.10 -16.23
N ASP A 58 -1.65 0.26 -16.37
CA ASP A 58 -1.35 -0.43 -17.63
C ASP A 58 -2.49 -1.38 -18.02
N ARG A 59 -3.06 -2.07 -17.01
CA ARG A 59 -4.21 -2.95 -17.22
C ARG A 59 -5.48 -2.19 -17.61
N VAL A 60 -5.77 -1.07 -16.96
CA VAL A 60 -6.89 -0.19 -17.28
C VAL A 60 -6.79 0.32 -18.71
N GLY A 61 -5.60 0.75 -19.14
CA GLY A 61 -5.35 1.13 -20.53
C GLY A 61 -5.69 -0.01 -21.50
N ALA A 62 -5.16 -1.21 -21.25
CA ALA A 62 -5.42 -2.36 -22.11
C ALA A 62 -6.89 -2.78 -22.17
N GLU A 63 -7.62 -2.75 -21.05
CA GLU A 63 -9.06 -3.07 -21.02
C GLU A 63 -9.90 -2.03 -21.79
N LEU A 64 -9.57 -0.75 -21.64
CA LEU A 64 -10.25 0.33 -22.34
C LEU A 64 -9.99 0.25 -23.85
N GLU A 65 -8.75 -0.03 -24.27
CA GLU A 65 -8.42 -0.25 -25.69
C GLU A 65 -9.18 -1.45 -26.26
N ARG A 66 -9.25 -2.58 -25.54
CA ARG A 66 -10.05 -3.75 -25.97
C ARG A 66 -11.54 -3.44 -26.07
N ALA A 67 -12.05 -2.56 -25.21
CA ALA A 67 -13.43 -2.08 -25.26
C ALA A 67 -13.68 -1.02 -26.33
N GLY A 68 -12.65 -0.65 -27.13
CA GLY A 68 -12.75 0.36 -28.19
C GLY A 68 -12.77 1.80 -27.67
N VAL A 69 -12.40 2.01 -26.40
CA VAL A 69 -12.33 3.34 -25.77
C VAL A 69 -10.90 3.87 -25.86
N ARG A 70 -10.70 4.96 -26.60
CA ARG A 70 -9.40 5.62 -26.70
C ARG A 70 -9.26 6.72 -25.65
N LEU A 71 -8.11 6.75 -24.99
CA LEU A 71 -7.78 7.75 -23.98
C LEU A 71 -6.97 8.91 -24.59
N ASP A 72 -7.27 10.11 -24.10
CA ASP A 72 -6.53 11.35 -24.35
C ASP A 72 -5.34 11.42 -23.39
N GLY A 73 -4.44 10.44 -23.51
CA GLY A 73 -3.27 10.27 -22.65
C GLY A 73 -3.42 9.18 -21.56
N PRO A 74 -2.35 8.97 -20.77
CA PRO A 74 -2.34 7.93 -19.74
C PRO A 74 -3.25 8.27 -18.56
N PRO A 75 -3.86 7.27 -17.90
CA PRO A 75 -4.62 7.48 -16.66
C PRO A 75 -3.71 7.98 -15.52
N VAL A 76 -4.24 8.90 -14.72
CA VAL A 76 -3.66 9.30 -13.44
C VAL A 76 -4.24 8.42 -12.35
N CYS A 77 -3.40 7.65 -11.67
CA CYS A 77 -3.82 6.70 -10.64
C CYS A 77 -3.35 7.15 -9.26
N ASP A 78 -4.26 7.11 -8.30
CA ASP A 78 -4.04 7.37 -6.89
C ASP A 78 -4.22 6.05 -6.10
N PRO A 79 -3.12 5.38 -5.73
CA PRO A 79 -3.17 4.16 -4.96
C PRO A 79 -3.23 4.47 -3.45
N SER A 80 -4.05 3.72 -2.73
CA SER A 80 -4.21 3.77 -1.28
C SER A 80 -4.14 2.36 -0.74
N VAL A 81 -3.15 2.10 0.10
CA VAL A 81 -2.91 0.79 0.72
C VAL A 81 -3.03 0.93 2.23
N ASP A 82 -3.81 0.03 2.82
CA ASP A 82 -3.99 -0.09 4.25
C ASP A 82 -3.29 -1.36 4.76
N LEU A 83 -2.26 -1.13 5.57
CA LEU A 83 -1.45 -2.18 6.19
C LEU A 83 -1.96 -2.59 7.58
N SER A 84 -3.15 -2.12 7.98
CA SER A 84 -3.71 -2.43 9.31
C SER A 84 -3.95 -3.95 9.47
N ALA A 85 -4.10 -4.66 8.36
CA ALA A 85 -4.07 -6.11 8.27
C ALA A 85 -2.64 -6.62 8.04
N LEU A 86 -1.85 -6.75 9.10
CA LEU A 86 -0.50 -7.36 9.07
C LEU A 86 -0.51 -8.88 8.79
N ASP A 87 -1.68 -9.48 8.56
CA ASP A 87 -1.83 -10.89 8.14
C ASP A 87 -1.54 -11.02 6.63
N ALA A 88 -0.26 -11.01 6.29
CA ALA A 88 0.35 -11.40 5.01
C ALA A 88 -0.11 -10.67 3.72
N ALA A 89 -1.17 -9.88 3.74
CA ALA A 89 -1.65 -9.18 2.56
C ALA A 89 -2.42 -7.90 2.92
N ALA A 90 -2.00 -6.80 2.31
CA ALA A 90 -2.58 -5.48 2.53
C ALA A 90 -3.88 -5.34 1.74
N GLN A 91 -4.91 -4.73 2.32
CA GLN A 91 -6.07 -4.30 1.52
C GLN A 91 -5.77 -2.93 0.94
N GLY A 92 -6.24 -2.69 -0.28
CA GLY A 92 -6.06 -1.38 -0.88
C GLY A 92 -7.04 -1.10 -1.99
N ARG A 93 -6.87 0.09 -2.53
CA ARG A 93 -7.69 0.64 -3.59
C ARG A 93 -6.80 1.46 -4.49
N VAL A 94 -7.00 1.35 -5.80
CA VAL A 94 -6.40 2.26 -6.77
C VAL A 94 -7.54 2.96 -7.50
N ASP A 95 -7.57 4.30 -7.43
CA ASP A 95 -8.53 5.13 -8.17
C ASP A 95 -7.78 5.79 -9.33
N CYS A 96 -8.07 5.35 -10.55
CA CYS A 96 -7.52 5.91 -11.76
C CYS A 96 -8.56 6.79 -12.45
N THR A 97 -8.14 7.98 -12.87
CA THR A 97 -8.94 8.92 -13.65
C THR A 97 -8.26 9.19 -14.99
N ALA A 98 -9.05 9.27 -16.05
CA ALA A 98 -8.59 9.60 -17.40
C ALA A 98 -9.69 10.32 -18.17
N ARG A 99 -9.34 10.78 -19.37
CA ARG A 99 -10.29 11.34 -20.33
C ARG A 99 -10.18 10.58 -21.64
N THR A 100 -11.31 10.38 -22.33
CA THR A 100 -11.31 9.82 -23.68
C THR A 100 -10.99 10.89 -24.71
N THR A 101 -10.57 10.48 -25.91
CA THR A 101 -10.36 11.40 -27.05
C THR A 101 -11.65 12.13 -27.45
N ASP A 102 -12.81 11.58 -27.12
CA ASP A 102 -14.12 12.18 -27.37
C ASP A 102 -14.60 13.08 -26.21
N GLY A 103 -13.73 13.35 -25.23
CA GLY A 103 -13.98 14.27 -24.12
C GLY A 103 -14.77 13.69 -22.94
N GLN A 104 -15.05 12.37 -22.93
CA GLN A 104 -15.74 11.70 -21.82
C GLN A 104 -14.79 11.40 -20.67
N ASP A 105 -15.23 11.63 -19.43
CA ASP A 105 -14.47 11.24 -18.24
C ASP A 105 -14.50 9.72 -18.03
N VAL A 106 -13.35 9.18 -17.64
CA VAL A 106 -13.14 7.76 -17.32
C VAL A 106 -12.68 7.67 -15.87
N ARG A 107 -13.31 6.75 -15.13
CA ARG A 107 -12.89 6.38 -13.78
C ARG A 107 -12.75 4.88 -13.70
N ALA A 108 -11.58 4.41 -13.30
CA ALA A 108 -11.33 3.01 -13.02
C ALA A 108 -11.00 2.85 -11.53
N VAL A 109 -11.69 1.94 -10.86
CA VAL A 109 -11.47 1.66 -9.44
C VAL A 109 -11.09 0.20 -9.34
N PHE A 110 -9.87 -0.06 -8.89
CA PHE A 110 -9.42 -1.37 -8.45
C PHE A 110 -9.54 -1.45 -6.93
N ARG A 111 -10.11 -2.54 -6.41
CA ARG A 111 -10.17 -2.84 -4.98
C ARG A 111 -9.74 -4.27 -4.78
N GLY A 112 -8.79 -4.48 -3.88
CA GLY A 112 -8.23 -5.80 -3.75
C GLY A 112 -7.21 -5.91 -2.66
N ARG A 113 -6.53 -7.04 -2.72
CA ARG A 113 -5.43 -7.41 -1.88
C ARG A 113 -4.13 -7.14 -2.62
N PHE A 114 -3.16 -6.60 -1.90
CA PHE A 114 -1.83 -6.26 -2.36
C PHE A 114 -0.83 -7.09 -1.56
N SER A 115 -0.02 -7.84 -2.27
CA SER A 115 1.08 -8.60 -1.70
C SER A 115 2.32 -8.41 -2.57
N THR A 116 3.49 -8.71 -2.02
CA THR A 116 4.74 -8.72 -2.78
C THR A 116 4.76 -9.78 -3.88
N SER A 117 3.85 -10.77 -3.83
CA SER A 117 3.71 -11.85 -4.82
C SER A 117 2.62 -11.63 -5.85
N GLY A 118 1.81 -10.57 -5.70
CA GLY A 118 0.68 -10.34 -6.58
C GLY A 118 -0.42 -9.47 -5.99
N CYS A 119 -1.30 -9.00 -6.87
CA CYS A 119 -2.48 -8.23 -6.50
C CYS A 119 -3.71 -8.89 -7.10
N ASP A 120 -4.67 -9.21 -6.24
CA ASP A 120 -5.93 -9.84 -6.58
C ASP A 120 -7.09 -8.96 -6.17
N GLY A 121 -8.07 -8.77 -7.05
CA GLY A 121 -9.24 -7.96 -6.71
C GLY A 121 -10.15 -7.64 -7.87
N GLU A 122 -11.13 -6.79 -7.58
CA GLU A 122 -12.11 -6.33 -8.55
C GLU A 122 -11.62 -5.03 -9.22
N LEU A 123 -11.68 -5.00 -10.55
CA LEU A 123 -11.57 -3.77 -11.35
C LEU A 123 -12.93 -3.39 -11.93
N VAL A 124 -13.37 -2.17 -11.66
CA VAL A 124 -14.55 -1.56 -12.28
C VAL A 124 -14.13 -0.33 -13.06
N VAL A 125 -14.45 -0.28 -14.35
CA VAL A 125 -14.20 0.87 -15.22
C VAL A 125 -15.52 1.50 -15.66
N THR A 126 -15.61 2.81 -15.43
CA THR A 126 -16.78 3.64 -15.68
C THR A 126 -16.40 4.71 -16.70
N VAL A 127 -17.20 4.87 -17.76
CA VAL A 127 -17.04 5.92 -18.78
C VAL A 127 -18.31 6.76 -18.82
N ALA A 128 -18.18 8.08 -18.69
CA ALA A 128 -19.31 9.01 -18.62
C ALA A 128 -20.36 8.59 -17.55
N GLY A 129 -19.88 8.12 -16.39
CA GLY A 129 -20.74 7.68 -15.28
C GLY A 129 -21.43 6.32 -15.48
N ARG A 130 -21.14 5.58 -16.57
CA ARG A 130 -21.69 4.25 -16.83
C ARG A 130 -20.62 3.17 -16.75
N GLU A 131 -20.89 2.09 -16.04
CA GLU A 131 -20.01 0.92 -16.02
C GLU A 131 -19.84 0.37 -17.44
N ARG A 132 -18.59 0.15 -17.85
CA ARG A 132 -18.22 -0.40 -19.16
C ARG A 132 -17.49 -1.71 -19.05
N VAL A 133 -16.61 -1.83 -18.05
CA VAL A 133 -15.82 -3.03 -17.79
C VAL A 133 -15.93 -3.37 -16.31
N ARG A 134 -16.15 -4.66 -16.02
CA ARG A 134 -16.07 -5.21 -14.67
C ARG A 134 -15.28 -6.51 -14.73
N THR A 135 -14.21 -6.59 -13.95
CA THR A 135 -13.35 -7.78 -13.83
C THR A 135 -13.25 -8.14 -12.34
N PRO A 136 -14.03 -9.11 -11.84
CA PRO A 136 -14.11 -9.42 -10.41
C PRO A 136 -12.87 -10.09 -9.82
N ASP A 137 -12.11 -10.83 -10.64
CA ASP A 137 -10.93 -11.59 -10.23
C ASP A 137 -9.71 -11.17 -11.06
N LEU A 138 -9.45 -9.86 -11.09
CA LEU A 138 -8.29 -9.33 -11.79
C LEU A 138 -7.02 -9.64 -11.00
N GLN A 139 -6.11 -10.37 -11.63
CA GLN A 139 -4.74 -10.56 -11.17
C GLN A 139 -3.82 -9.63 -11.96
N VAL A 140 -3.19 -8.70 -11.27
CA VAL A 140 -2.39 -7.63 -11.92
C VAL A 140 -0.92 -7.63 -11.52
N CYS A 141 -0.57 -7.86 -10.25
CA CYS A 141 0.83 -7.70 -9.86
C CYS A 141 1.64 -8.98 -10.09
N GLY A 142 2.84 -8.78 -10.65
CA GLY A 142 3.86 -9.78 -10.98
C GLY A 142 5.21 -9.10 -11.17
#